data_AF-A0A1R3HJF5-F1
#
_entry.id   AF-A0A1R3HJF5-F1
#
_cell.length_a   1.000
_cell.length_b   1.000
_cell.length_c   1.000
_cell.angle_alpha   90.00
_cell.angle_beta   90.00
_cell.angle_gamma   90.00
#
_symmetry.space_group_name_H-M   'P 1'
#
loop_
_entity.id
_entity.type
_entity.pdbx_description
1 polymer ?
#
loop_
_entity_poly.entity_id
_entity_poly.type
_entity_poly.pdbx_seq_one_letter_code
_entity_poly.pdbx_strand_id
1 'polypeptide(L)'
;MVLKAAVDLDLLEIIAKATPEGRKLSPIEIASHLPTKNSDAPSIIDRILRVLASHSVLKCDVATSEDGRAQRLYGLAPIGRYFLHNDNGISLFPGLSLATSKICLESWYYLKEATLEGNIPFVKAHGMQFLSLVPKMMK
;
A
#
# COMPACT_ATOMS: atom_id res chain seq x y z
N MET A 1 2.39 0.50 6.65
CA MET A 1 1.50 1.66 6.42
C MET A 1 1.65 2.27 5.03
N VAL A 2 2.85 2.56 4.51
CA VAL A 2 3.01 3.20 3.17
C VAL A 2 2.39 2.37 2.04
N LEU A 3 2.59 1.06 2.02
CA LEU A 3 1.95 0.17 1.04
C LEU A 3 0.42 0.23 1.10
N LYS A 4 -0.17 0.26 2.31
CA LYS A 4 -1.61 0.42 2.50
C LYS A 4 -2.11 1.73 1.91
N ALA A 5 -1.42 2.85 2.15
CA ALA A 5 -1.78 4.14 1.58
C ALA A 5 -1.67 4.15 0.05
N ALA A 6 -0.64 3.53 -0.52
CA ALA A 6 -0.48 3.43 -1.97
C ALA A 6 -1.59 2.60 -2.63
N VAL A 7 -2.02 1.54 -1.95
CA VAL A 7 -3.15 0.70 -2.34
C VAL A 7 -4.47 1.48 -2.22
N ASP A 8 -4.71 2.19 -1.11
CA ASP A 8 -5.92 3.00 -0.91
C ASP A 8 -6.06 4.16 -1.90
N LEU A 9 -4.92 4.63 -2.43
CA LEU A 9 -4.85 5.64 -3.48
C LEU A 9 -4.85 5.04 -4.90
N ASP A 10 -5.03 3.73 -5.04
CA ASP A 10 -4.99 3.02 -6.33
C ASP A 10 -3.69 3.25 -7.14
N LEU A 11 -2.59 3.61 -6.49
CA LEU A 11 -1.34 3.95 -7.21
C LEU A 11 -0.80 2.76 -7.99
N LEU A 12 -0.91 1.56 -7.41
CA LEU A 12 -0.47 0.32 -8.07
C LEU A 12 -1.35 -0.01 -9.28
N GLU A 13 -2.65 0.26 -9.21
CA GLU A 13 -3.60 0.09 -10.32
C GLU A 13 -3.33 1.06 -11.45
N ILE A 14 -3.12 2.33 -11.13
CA ILE A 14 -2.81 3.38 -12.10
C ILE A 14 -1.54 3.00 -12.87
N ILE A 15 -0.50 2.57 -12.16
CA ILE A 15 0.72 2.09 -12.80
C ILE A 15 0.42 0.84 -13.63
N ALA A 16 -0.27 -0.17 -13.08
CA ALA A 16 -0.56 -1.42 -13.80
C ALA A 16 -1.28 -1.20 -15.14
N LYS A 17 -2.31 -0.36 -15.15
CA LYS A 17 -3.12 -0.04 -16.34
C LYS A 17 -2.34 0.69 -17.42
N ALA A 18 -1.36 1.51 -17.03
CA ALA A 18 -0.54 2.28 -17.96
C ALA A 18 0.74 1.57 -18.44
N THR A 19 1.12 0.45 -17.80
CA THR A 19 2.36 -0.29 -18.09
C THR A 19 2.26 -1.53 -19.03
N PRO A 20 1.18 -1.83 -19.80
CA PRO A 20 1.18 -3.00 -20.70
C PRO A 20 2.36 -3.07 -21.68
N GLU A 21 2.96 -1.93 -22.04
CA GLU A 21 4.05 -1.83 -23.02
C GLU A 21 5.45 -1.60 -22.37
N GLY A 22 5.62 -1.87 -21.08
CA GLY A 22 6.90 -1.63 -20.39
C GLY A 22 7.20 -0.16 -20.10
N ARG A 23 6.24 0.73 -20.37
CA ARG A 23 6.25 2.16 -20.02
C ARG A 23 6.30 2.35 -18.51
N LYS A 24 7.11 3.29 -18.04
CA LYS A 24 7.13 3.74 -16.63
C LYS A 24 6.49 5.12 -16.55
N LEU A 25 5.83 5.41 -15.44
CA LEU A 25 5.14 6.68 -15.22
C LEU A 25 5.91 7.57 -14.25
N SER A 26 5.92 8.87 -14.53
CA SER A 26 6.34 9.87 -13.57
C SER A 26 5.30 10.09 -12.47
N PRO A 27 5.69 10.63 -11.29
CA PRO A 27 4.74 11.01 -10.24
C PRO A 27 3.69 12.02 -10.68
N ILE A 28 4.02 12.88 -11.65
CA ILE A 28 3.09 13.88 -12.19
C ILE A 28 2.00 13.19 -13.01
N GLU A 29 2.38 12.27 -13.91
CA GLU A 29 1.43 11.46 -14.67
C GLU A 29 0.53 10.64 -13.74
N ILE A 30 1.11 9.96 -12.74
CA ILE A 30 0.34 9.17 -11.75
C ILE A 30 -0.65 10.07 -11.00
N ALA A 31 -0.22 11.25 -10.55
CA ALA A 31 -1.10 12.19 -9.86
C ALA A 31 -2.26 12.68 -10.74
N SER A 32 -2.05 12.80 -12.06
CA SER A 32 -3.08 13.26 -13.00
C SER A 32 -4.25 12.29 -13.15
N HIS A 33 -4.06 11.02 -12.80
CA HIS A 33 -5.11 10.01 -12.76
C HIS A 33 -5.92 10.00 -11.45
N LEU A 34 -5.50 10.77 -10.44
CA LEU A 34 -6.20 10.87 -9.16
C LEU A 34 -7.16 12.06 -9.16
N PRO A 35 -8.30 11.97 -8.45
CA PRO A 35 -9.21 13.09 -8.23
C PRO A 35 -8.65 14.07 -7.18
N THR A 36 -7.41 14.54 -7.36
CA THR A 36 -6.72 15.42 -6.42
C THR A 36 -6.75 16.88 -6.87
N LYS A 37 -6.91 17.79 -5.90
CA LYS A 37 -6.73 19.24 -6.08
C LYS A 37 -5.44 19.76 -5.43
N ASN A 38 -4.65 18.85 -4.84
CA ASN A 38 -3.44 19.20 -4.11
C ASN A 38 -2.26 19.34 -5.09
N SER A 39 -1.70 20.55 -5.22
CA SER A 39 -0.52 20.84 -6.05
C SER A 39 0.73 20.05 -5.62
N ASP A 40 0.81 19.64 -4.35
CA ASP A 40 1.93 18.87 -3.81
C ASP A 40 1.77 17.36 -3.99
N ALA A 41 0.63 16.89 -4.53
CA ALA A 41 0.35 15.46 -4.69
C ALA A 41 1.46 14.72 -5.46
N PRO A 42 2.02 15.22 -6.59
CA PRO A 42 3.12 14.54 -7.27
C PRO A 42 4.35 14.31 -6.39
N SER A 43 4.70 15.28 -5.53
CA SER A 43 5.85 15.17 -4.62
C SER A 43 5.59 14.15 -3.50
N ILE A 44 4.38 14.14 -2.94
CA ILE A 44 3.98 13.16 -1.92
C ILE A 44 3.95 11.74 -2.51
N ILE A 45 3.36 11.59 -3.69
CA ILE A 45 3.31 10.32 -4.43
C ILE A 45 4.72 9.83 -4.72
N ASP A 46 5.62 10.67 -5.22
CA ASP A 46 7.02 10.28 -5.44
C ASP A 46 7.69 9.72 -4.17
N ARG A 47 7.45 10.32 -3.00
CA ARG A 47 7.98 9.81 -1.72
C ARG A 47 7.39 8.45 -1.35
N ILE A 48 6.10 8.24 -1.56
CA ILE A 48 5.43 6.94 -1.34
C ILE A 48 6.03 5.89 -2.26
N LEU A 49 6.09 6.18 -3.57
CA LEU A 49 6.58 5.24 -4.58
C LEU A 49 8.06 4.92 -4.40
N ARG A 50 8.88 5.89 -3.95
CA ARG A 50 10.30 5.67 -3.66
C ARG A 50 10.51 4.65 -2.53
N VAL A 51 9.69 4.69 -1.48
CA VAL A 51 9.72 3.66 -0.42
C VAL A 51 9.32 2.30 -1.00
N LEU A 52 8.27 2.24 -1.82
CA LEU A 52 7.86 0.98 -2.43
C LEU A 52 8.93 0.41 -3.37
N ALA A 53 9.63 1.26 -4.12
CA ALA A 53 10.74 0.87 -4.97
C ALA A 53 11.95 0.35 -4.17
N SER A 54 12.27 0.95 -3.00
CA SER A 54 13.35 0.45 -2.14
C SER A 54 13.03 -0.92 -1.52
N HIS A 55 11.76 -1.33 -1.51
CA HIS A 55 11.29 -2.65 -1.10
C HIS A 55 10.95 -3.56 -2.30
N SER A 56 11.39 -3.22 -3.51
CA SER A 56 11.17 -3.99 -4.75
C SER A 56 9.70 -4.22 -5.12
N VAL A 57 8.76 -3.48 -4.52
CA VAL A 57 7.34 -3.49 -4.89
C VAL A 57 7.13 -2.81 -6.23
N LEU A 58 7.96 -1.81 -6.52
CA LEU A 58 8.02 -1.10 -7.79
C LEU A 58 9.42 -1.18 -8.38
N LYS A 59 9.50 -1.01 -9.69
CA LYS A 59 10.74 -0.66 -10.40
C LYS A 59 10.84 0.87 -10.43
N CYS A 60 12.04 1.40 -10.24
CA CYS A 60 12.31 2.84 -10.32
C CYS A 60 13.50 3.07 -11.24
N ASP A 61 13.30 3.94 -12.23
CA ASP A 61 14.38 4.46 -13.08
C ASP A 61 14.51 5.96 -12.88
N VAL A 62 15.65 6.50 -13.27
CA VAL A 62 15.87 7.95 -13.37
C VAL A 62 16.03 8.30 -14.84
N ALA A 63 15.19 9.20 -15.32
CA ALA A 63 15.24 9.77 -16.66
C ALA A 63 15.50 11.27 -16.58
N THR A 64 15.98 11.86 -17.67
CA THR A 64 16.09 13.31 -17.80
C THR A 64 14.81 13.83 -18.44
N SER A 65 14.13 14.75 -17.76
CA SER A 65 12.96 15.46 -18.28
C SER A 65 13.35 16.46 -19.37
N GLU A 66 12.36 16.96 -20.12
CA GLU A 66 12.55 17.97 -21.19
C GLU A 66 13.27 19.24 -20.67
N ASP A 67 13.02 19.60 -19.41
CA ASP A 67 13.67 20.74 -18.73
C ASP A 67 15.12 20.44 -18.27
N GLY A 68 15.69 19.30 -18.65
CA GLY A 68 17.03 18.87 -18.24
C GLY A 68 17.14 18.39 -16.78
N ARG A 69 16.02 18.33 -16.06
CA ARG A 69 15.98 17.88 -14.66
C ARG A 69 15.84 16.36 -14.56
N ALA A 70 16.51 15.76 -13.59
CA ALA A 70 16.32 14.34 -13.29
C ALA A 70 14.92 14.09 -12.71
N GLN A 71 14.21 13.11 -13.27
CA GLN A 71 12.88 12.68 -12.85
C GLN A 71 12.86 11.16 -12.64
N ARG A 72 12.18 10.70 -11.60
CA ARG A 72 11.97 9.27 -11.35
C ARG A 72 10.76 8.78 -12.14
N LEU A 73 10.90 7.59 -12.71
CA LEU A 73 9.82 6.88 -13.39
C LEU A 73 9.58 5.54 -12.69
N TYR A 74 8.32 5.21 -12.48
CA TYR A 74 7.90 4.04 -11.74
C TYR A 74 7.16 3.05 -12.62
N GLY A 75 7.48 1.77 -12.45
CA GLY A 75 6.78 0.66 -13.08
C GLY A 75 6.48 -0.44 -12.07
N LEU A 76 5.51 -1.30 -12.38
CA LEU A 76 5.13 -2.38 -11.48
C LEU A 76 6.19 -3.50 -11.48
N ALA A 77 6.63 -3.92 -10.29
CA ALA A 77 7.46 -5.11 -10.13
C ALA A 77 6.58 -6.37 -9.96
N PRO A 78 7.12 -7.60 -10.12
CA PRO A 78 6.33 -8.82 -9.96
C PRO A 78 5.59 -8.92 -8.62
N ILE A 79 6.22 -8.54 -7.51
CA ILE A 79 5.58 -8.57 -6.19
C ILE A 79 4.44 -7.55 -6.05
N GLY A 80 4.52 -6.40 -6.74
CA GLY A 80 3.48 -5.38 -6.76
C GLY A 80 2.16 -5.91 -7.33
N ARG A 81 2.20 -6.91 -8.23
CA ARG A 81 1.01 -7.51 -8.86
C ARG A 81 0.09 -8.20 -7.85
N TYR A 82 0.61 -8.72 -6.74
CA TYR A 82 -0.20 -9.37 -5.71
C TYR A 82 -1.07 -8.39 -4.92
N PHE A 83 -0.80 -7.09 -5.02
CA PHE A 83 -1.56 -6.05 -4.33
C PHE A 83 -2.57 -5.35 -5.23
N LEU A 84 -2.71 -5.80 -6.48
CA LEU A 84 -3.76 -5.34 -7.38
C LEU A 84 -5.12 -5.93 -7.00
N HIS A 85 -6.18 -5.23 -7.36
CA HIS A 85 -7.54 -5.73 -7.42
C HIS A 85 -7.61 -6.72 -8.59
N ASN A 86 -7.41 -8.00 -8.28
CA ASN A 86 -7.43 -9.04 -9.28
C ASN A 86 -8.87 -9.48 -9.54
N ASP A 87 -9.34 -9.37 -10.78
CA ASP A 87 -10.66 -9.86 -11.22
C ASP A 87 -10.80 -11.39 -11.04
N ASN A 88 -9.67 -12.11 -10.95
CA ASN A 88 -9.62 -13.57 -10.75
C ASN A 88 -9.61 -13.99 -9.27
N GLY A 89 -9.79 -13.07 -8.32
CA GLY A 89 -10.03 -13.37 -6.90
C GLY A 89 -8.79 -13.72 -6.05
N ILE A 90 -7.58 -13.75 -6.62
CA ILE A 90 -6.33 -13.98 -5.86
C ILE A 90 -5.59 -12.64 -5.70
N SER A 91 -5.75 -12.00 -4.54
CA SER A 91 -5.05 -10.77 -4.15
C SER A 91 -4.66 -10.81 -2.68
N LEU A 92 -3.50 -10.25 -2.34
CA LEU A 92 -3.06 -10.04 -0.95
C LEU A 92 -3.70 -8.79 -0.33
N PHE A 93 -4.49 -8.03 -1.09
CA PHE A 93 -5.18 -6.83 -0.63
C PHE A 93 -6.01 -7.06 0.66
N PRO A 94 -6.86 -8.10 0.78
CA PRO A 94 -7.63 -8.32 2.00
C PRO A 94 -6.74 -8.60 3.22
N GLY A 95 -5.66 -9.36 3.04
CA GLY A 95 -4.69 -9.65 4.08
C GLY A 95 -3.94 -8.40 4.54
N LEU A 96 -3.51 -7.56 3.61
CA LEU A 96 -2.90 -6.26 3.91
C LEU A 96 -3.85 -5.34 4.66
N SER A 97 -5.11 -5.25 4.22
CA SER A 97 -6.14 -4.43 4.86
C SER A 97 -6.43 -4.89 6.28
N LEU A 98 -6.52 -6.21 6.50
CA LEU A 98 -6.68 -6.76 7.84
C LEU A 98 -5.47 -6.46 8.73
N ALA A 99 -4.26 -6.76 8.26
CA ALA A 99 -3.02 -6.58 9.03
C ALA A 99 -2.74 -5.11 9.39
N THR A 100 -3.24 -4.17 8.58
CA THR A 100 -3.10 -2.73 8.82
C THR A 100 -4.36 -2.07 9.40
N SER A 101 -5.41 -2.85 9.68
CA SER A 101 -6.61 -2.35 10.32
C SER A 101 -6.29 -1.82 11.73
N LYS A 102 -7.01 -0.78 12.15
CA LYS A 102 -6.82 -0.17 13.48
C LYS A 102 -6.93 -1.23 14.60
N ILE A 103 -7.92 -2.11 14.50
CA ILE A 103 -8.20 -3.17 15.49
C ILE A 103 -7.03 -4.15 15.59
N CYS A 104 -6.46 -4.59 14.46
CA CYS A 104 -5.28 -5.46 14.48
C CYS A 104 -4.03 -4.71 14.96
N LEU A 105 -3.86 -3.45 14.55
CA LEU A 105 -2.71 -2.63 14.96
C LEU A 105 -2.68 -2.39 16.47
N GLU A 106 -3.85 -2.16 17.09
CA GLU A 106 -3.99 -1.94 18.52
C GLU A 106 -3.49 -3.12 19.36
N SER A 107 -3.65 -4.34 18.84
CA SER A 107 -3.19 -5.56 19.52
C SER A 107 -1.67 -5.59 19.72
N TRP A 108 -0.89 -4.92 18.86
CA TRP A 108 0.56 -4.88 19.00
C TRP A 108 1.03 -4.11 20.24
N TYR A 109 0.24 -3.17 20.76
CA TYR A 109 0.57 -2.46 22.00
C TYR A 109 0.54 -3.38 23.23
N TYR A 110 -0.20 -4.48 23.15
CA TYR A 110 -0.32 -5.49 24.21
C TYR A 110 0.64 -6.67 24.04
N LEU A 111 1.50 -6.66 23.01
CA LEU A 111 2.43 -7.76 22.76
C LEU A 111 3.40 -7.98 23.93
N LYS A 112 3.90 -6.90 24.52
CA LYS A 112 4.78 -6.96 25.69
C LYS A 112 4.07 -7.63 26.87
N GLU A 113 2.88 -7.15 27.22
CA GLU A 113 2.09 -7.65 28.34
C GLU A 113 1.71 -9.12 28.13
N ALA A 114 1.25 -9.49 26.93
CA ALA A 114 0.95 -10.87 26.56
C ALA A 114 2.17 -11.81 26.68
N THR A 115 3.38 -11.30 26.40
CA THR A 115 4.62 -12.06 26.55
C THR A 115 4.97 -12.32 28.02
N LEU A 116 4.71 -11.33 28.89
CA LEU A 116 5.06 -11.41 30.31
C LEU A 116 4.01 -12.16 31.14
N GLU A 117 2.73 -11.98 30.82
CA GLU A 117 1.61 -12.44 31.63
C GLU A 117 0.82 -13.58 30.97
N GLY A 118 1.17 -13.95 29.74
CA GLY A 118 0.45 -14.90 28.92
C GLY A 118 -0.78 -14.30 28.22
N ASN A 119 -1.56 -15.18 27.56
CA ASN A 119 -2.70 -14.84 26.69
C ASN A 119 -2.30 -14.27 25.31
N ILE A 120 -3.28 -14.05 24.43
CA ILE A 120 -3.08 -13.55 23.07
C ILE A 120 -3.18 -12.01 23.10
N PRO A 121 -2.27 -11.25 22.46
CA PRO A 121 -2.32 -9.78 22.46
C PRO A 121 -3.68 -9.20 22.03
N PHE A 122 -4.31 -9.83 21.03
CA PHE A 122 -5.64 -9.45 20.57
C PHE A 122 -6.72 -9.59 21.65
N VAL A 123 -6.68 -10.68 22.42
CA VAL A 123 -7.63 -10.93 23.51
C VAL A 123 -7.44 -9.92 24.64
N LYS A 124 -6.18 -9.57 24.95
CA LYS A 124 -5.88 -8.52 25.93
C LYS A 124 -6.38 -7.14 25.48
N ALA A 125 -6.22 -6.81 24.20
CA ALA A 125 -6.67 -5.53 23.65
C ALA A 125 -8.20 -5.39 23.59
N HIS A 126 -8.89 -6.45 23.16
CA HIS A 126 -10.30 -6.36 22.77
C HIS A 126 -11.27 -7.17 23.65
N GLY A 127 -10.76 -7.92 24.63
CA GLY A 127 -11.56 -8.76 25.53
C GLY A 127 -12.28 -9.93 24.85
N MET A 128 -11.98 -10.22 23.58
CA MET A 128 -12.60 -11.29 22.80
C MET A 128 -11.63 -11.92 21.81
N GLN A 129 -11.99 -13.10 21.30
CA GLN A 129 -11.21 -13.80 20.26
C GLN A 129 -11.32 -13.09 18.91
N PHE A 130 -10.24 -13.16 18.11
CA PHE A 130 -10.18 -12.53 16.79
C PHE A 130 -11.32 -12.99 15.85
N LEU A 131 -11.59 -14.30 15.81
CA LEU A 131 -12.64 -14.86 14.95
C LEU A 131 -14.06 -14.38 15.33
N SER A 132 -14.27 -13.95 16.57
CA SER A 132 -15.54 -13.40 17.03
C SER A 132 -15.81 -11.97 16.52
N LEU A 133 -14.79 -11.29 15.97
CA LEU A 133 -14.92 -9.96 15.36
C LEU A 133 -15.49 -10.02 13.94
N VAL A 134 -15.19 -11.08 13.19
CA VAL A 134 -15.53 -11.22 11.76
C VAL A 134 -17.03 -10.99 11.49
N PRO A 135 -17.98 -11.57 12.26
CA PRO A 135 -19.41 -11.32 12.05
C PRO A 135 -19.86 -9.88 12.34
N LYS A 136 -19.11 -9.11 13.13
CA LYS A 136 -19.43 -7.72 13.50
C LYS A 136 -18.93 -6.70 12.47
N MET A 137 -17.93 -7.05 11.66
CA MET A 137 -17.39 -6.18 10.60
C MET A 137 -18.08 -6.37 9.24
N MET A 138 -18.90 -7.43 9.09
CA MET A 138 -19.66 -7.74 7.87
C MET A 138 -21.11 -7.22 7.91
N LYS A 139 -21.47 -6.43 8.93
CA LYS A 139 -22.73 -5.68 9.02
C LYS A 139 -22.42 -4.20 8.90
#